data_AF-A0A4Q1D5H0-F1
#
_entry.id   AF-A0A4Q1D5H0-F1
#
_cell.length_a   1.000
_cell.length_b   1.000
_cell.length_c   1.000
_cell.angle_alpha   90.00
_cell.angle_beta   90.00
_cell.angle_gamma   90.00
#
_symmetry.space_group_name_H-M   'P 1'
#
loop_
_entity.id
_entity.type
_entity.pdbx_description
1 polymer ?
#
loop_
_entity_poly.entity_id
_entity_poly.type
_entity_poly.pdbx_seq_one_letter_code
_entity_poly.pdbx_strand_id
1 'polypeptide(L)'
;MTNRTMAIVAYITLIGWVISYVSYRNSDDKSPFVRYHLGQALGVMIFSILLSVAIGILAGIVPALATVLYIVSLVPLVFMLLGIITASNNAERPIPLIGKFVEGKFSL
;
A
#
# COMPACT_ATOMS: atom_id res chain seq x y z
N MET A 1 -18.85 2.77 -7.70
CA MET A 1 -18.18 3.27 -6.47
C MET A 1 -17.67 4.68 -6.75
N THR A 2 -17.59 5.57 -5.76
CA THR A 2 -16.95 6.88 -5.98
C THR A 2 -15.43 6.72 -6.08
N ASN A 3 -14.74 7.69 -6.72
CA ASN A 3 -13.28 7.70 -6.79
C ASN A 3 -12.62 7.66 -5.40
N ARG A 4 -13.18 8.39 -4.42
CA ARG A 4 -12.72 8.35 -3.02
C ARG A 4 -12.86 6.95 -2.42
N THR A 5 -14.00 6.31 -2.60
CA THR A 5 -14.22 4.95 -2.08
C THR A 5 -13.24 3.96 -2.69
N MET A 6 -13.03 4.00 -4.01
CA MET A 6 -12.03 3.14 -4.67
C MET A 6 -10.63 3.36 -4.10
N ALA A 7 -10.20 4.62 -4.01
CA ALA A 7 -8.89 4.97 -3.45
C ALA A 7 -8.67 4.48 -2.01
N ILE A 8 -9.70 4.54 -1.14
CA ILE A 8 -9.63 4.01 0.22
C ILE A 8 -9.57 2.47 0.21
N VAL A 9 -10.47 1.83 -0.54
CA VAL A 9 -10.59 0.36 -0.62
C VAL A 9 -9.30 -0.28 -1.13
N ALA A 10 -8.54 0.41 -1.99
CA ALA A 10 -7.25 -0.03 -2.48
C ALA A 10 -6.24 -0.42 -1.37
N TYR A 11 -6.36 0.16 -0.17
CA TYR A 11 -5.42 -0.09 0.93
C TYR A 11 -5.84 -1.22 1.87
N ILE A 12 -7.10 -1.70 1.83
CA ILE A 12 -7.65 -2.54 2.91
C ILE A 12 -6.97 -3.91 3.02
N THR A 13 -6.94 -4.64 1.91
CA THR A 13 -6.31 -5.96 1.78
C THR A 13 -5.97 -6.18 0.31
N LEU A 14 -5.28 -7.27 -0.02
CA LEU A 14 -5.13 -7.69 -1.42
C LEU A 14 -6.48 -7.82 -2.13
N ILE A 15 -7.51 -8.33 -1.45
CA ILE A 15 -8.87 -8.44 -1.98
C ILE A 15 -9.44 -7.04 -2.25
N GLY A 16 -9.33 -6.11 -1.30
CA GLY A 16 -9.76 -4.72 -1.48
C GLY A 16 -9.05 -4.05 -2.67
N TRP A 17 -7.74 -4.27 -2.80
CA TRP A 17 -6.95 -3.76 -3.91
C TRP A 17 -7.42 -4.30 -5.26
N VAL A 18 -7.66 -5.62 -5.38
CA VAL A 18 -8.20 -6.23 -6.60
C VAL A 18 -9.57 -5.66 -6.96
N ILE A 19 -10.48 -5.53 -5.97
CA ILE A 19 -11.82 -4.94 -6.19
C ILE A 19 -11.70 -3.49 -6.70
N SER A 20 -10.84 -2.69 -6.08
CA SER A 20 -10.61 -1.31 -6.51
C SER A 20 -9.99 -1.24 -7.91
N TYR A 21 -9.03 -2.12 -8.23
CA TYR A 21 -8.39 -2.17 -9.53
C TYR A 21 -9.39 -2.53 -10.62
N VAL A 22 -10.18 -3.59 -10.45
CA VAL A 22 -11.21 -4.00 -11.41
C VAL A 22 -12.25 -2.89 -11.59
N SER A 23 -12.71 -2.27 -10.51
CA SER A 23 -13.66 -1.15 -10.57
C SER A 23 -13.09 0.04 -11.34
N TYR A 24 -11.82 0.39 -11.11
CA TYR A 24 -11.11 1.42 -11.86
C TYR A 24 -10.96 1.04 -13.35
N ARG A 25 -10.64 -0.21 -13.67
CA ARG A 25 -10.51 -0.71 -15.05
C ARG A 25 -11.84 -0.78 -15.79
N ASN A 26 -12.97 -0.90 -15.10
CA ASN A 26 -14.31 -0.86 -15.69
C ASN A 26 -14.95 0.53 -15.69
N SER A 27 -14.34 1.53 -15.03
CA SER A 27 -14.80 2.92 -15.08
C SER A 27 -14.61 3.53 -16.47
N ASP A 28 -15.61 4.27 -16.97
CA ASP A 28 -15.51 5.01 -18.24
C ASP A 28 -14.41 6.07 -18.20
N ASP A 29 -14.23 6.72 -17.04
CA ASP A 29 -13.16 7.69 -16.79
C ASP A 29 -12.10 7.11 -15.85
N LYS A 30 -10.85 7.11 -16.30
CA LYS A 30 -9.69 6.62 -15.54
C LYS A 30 -9.15 7.73 -14.65
N SER A 31 -9.77 7.88 -13.49
CA SER A 31 -9.37 8.88 -12.49
C SER A 31 -7.88 8.78 -12.12
N PRO A 32 -7.08 9.84 -12.34
CA PRO A 32 -5.68 9.89 -11.93
C PRO A 32 -5.49 9.66 -10.42
N PHE A 33 -6.42 10.17 -9.62
CA PHE A 33 -6.47 10.01 -8.17
C PHE A 33 -6.58 8.54 -7.74
N VAL A 34 -7.46 7.78 -8.39
CA VAL A 34 -7.61 6.34 -8.10
C VAL A 34 -6.38 5.58 -8.56
N ARG A 35 -5.84 5.92 -9.74
CA ARG A 35 -4.58 5.34 -10.26
C ARG A 35 -3.42 5.56 -9.30
N TYR A 36 -3.29 6.77 -8.77
CA TYR A 36 -2.28 7.14 -7.80
C TYR A 36 -2.38 6.26 -6.54
N HIS A 37 -3.56 6.17 -5.93
CA HIS A 37 -3.75 5.38 -4.72
C HIS A 37 -3.63 3.87 -4.94
N LEU A 38 -4.03 3.35 -6.10
CA LEU A 38 -3.77 1.95 -6.48
C LEU A 38 -2.28 1.65 -6.55
N GLY A 39 -1.48 2.53 -7.15
CA GLY A 39 -0.03 2.37 -7.24
C GLY A 39 0.66 2.45 -5.88
N GLN A 40 0.28 3.42 -5.06
CA GLN A 40 0.78 3.56 -3.69
C GLN A 40 0.44 2.34 -2.82
N ALA A 41 -0.81 1.88 -2.85
CA ALA A 41 -1.25 0.71 -2.10
C ALA A 41 -0.50 -0.57 -2.54
N LEU A 42 -0.31 -0.76 -3.86
CA LEU A 42 0.48 -1.88 -4.38
C LEU A 42 1.94 -1.80 -3.91
N GLY A 43 2.52 -0.61 -3.91
CA GLY A 43 3.86 -0.36 -3.36
C GLY A 43 3.98 -0.76 -1.89
N VAL A 44 2.98 -0.42 -1.06
CA VAL A 44 2.93 -0.82 0.35
C VAL A 44 2.83 -2.35 0.49
N MET A 45 2.05 -3.03 -0.36
CA MET A 45 1.97 -4.50 -0.35
C MET A 45 3.30 -5.16 -0.71
N ILE A 46 3.97 -4.69 -1.76
CA ILE A 46 5.29 -5.19 -2.17
C ILE A 46 6.30 -4.98 -1.05
N PHE A 47 6.34 -3.77 -0.46
CA PHE A 47 7.22 -3.48 0.67
C PHE A 47 6.93 -4.39 1.87
N SER A 48 5.66 -4.63 2.19
CA SER A 48 5.25 -5.52 3.28
C SER A 48 5.79 -6.95 3.10
N ILE A 49 5.70 -7.49 1.88
CA ILE A 49 6.24 -8.81 1.54
C ILE A 49 7.76 -8.84 1.71
N LEU A 50 8.47 -7.84 1.16
CA LEU A 50 9.93 -7.76 1.26
C LEU A 50 10.39 -7.63 2.71
N LEU A 51 9.72 -6.80 3.50
CA LEU A 51 10.02 -6.62 4.92
C LEU A 51 9.77 -7.90 5.72
N SER A 52 8.67 -8.61 5.46
CA SER A 52 8.34 -9.87 6.12
C SER A 52 9.41 -10.94 5.85
N VAL A 53 9.84 -11.09 4.59
CA VAL A 53 10.93 -12.01 4.22
C VAL A 53 12.23 -11.64 4.92
N ALA A 54 12.61 -10.35 4.92
CA ALA A 54 13.81 -9.87 5.59
C ALA A 54 13.78 -10.14 7.10
N ILE A 55 12.66 -9.87 7.77
CA ILE A 55 12.46 -10.14 9.19
C ILE A 55 12.58 -11.64 9.47
N GLY A 56 11.95 -12.49 8.66
CA GLY A 56 12.00 -13.96 8.84
C GLY A 56 13.44 -14.50 8.79
N ILE A 57 14.23 -14.03 7.81
CA ILE A 57 15.65 -14.40 7.69
C ILE A 57 16.44 -13.90 8.91
N LEU A 58 16.31 -12.62 9.27
CA LEU A 58 17.07 -12.02 10.37
C LEU A 58 16.74 -12.64 11.73
N ALA A 59 15.46 -12.93 11.99
CA ALA A 59 15.04 -13.59 13.23
C ALA A 59 15.55 -15.04 13.33
N GLY A 60 15.71 -15.73 12.19
CA GLY A 60 16.31 -17.06 12.15
C GLY A 60 17.82 -17.07 12.44
N ILE A 61 18.53 -16.03 12.00
CA ILE A 61 19.99 -15.89 12.23
C ILE A 61 20.28 -15.37 13.64
N VAL A 62 19.50 -14.38 14.10
CA VAL A 62 19.70 -13.72 15.40
C VAL A 62 18.39 -13.73 16.19
N PRO A 63 18.06 -14.84 16.89
CA PRO A 63 16.80 -14.97 17.62
C PRO A 63 16.57 -13.88 18.68
N ALA A 64 17.64 -13.34 19.26
CA ALA A 64 17.58 -12.27 20.25
C ALA A 64 16.92 -10.97 19.72
N LEU A 65 16.90 -10.76 18.38
CA LEU A 65 16.26 -9.60 17.76
C LEU A 65 14.78 -9.83 17.43
N ALA A 66 14.24 -11.04 17.60
CA ALA A 66 12.89 -11.39 17.13
C ALA A 66 11.81 -10.45 17.66
N THR A 67 11.86 -10.08 18.94
CA THR A 67 10.87 -9.16 19.55
C THR A 67 10.90 -7.77 18.91
N VAL A 68 12.09 -7.22 18.65
CA VAL A 68 12.24 -5.89 18.03
C VAL A 68 11.79 -5.94 16.58
N LEU A 69 12.17 -6.99 15.83
CA LEU A 69 11.76 -7.17 14.45
C LEU A 69 10.24 -7.34 14.30
N TYR A 70 9.59 -7.98 15.27
CA TYR A 70 8.12 -8.07 15.30
C TYR A 70 7.46 -6.69 15.40
N ILE A 71 7.99 -5.77 16.20
CA ILE A 71 7.48 -4.39 16.25
C ILE A 71 7.67 -3.68 14.91
N VAL A 72 8.84 -3.86 14.27
CA VAL A 72 9.11 -3.29 12.93
C VAL A 72 8.15 -3.83 11.87
N SER A 73 7.67 -5.07 12.02
CA SER A 73 6.69 -5.68 11.10
C SER A 73 5.35 -4.93 11.05
N LEU A 74 5.08 -4.02 11.99
CA LEU A 74 3.86 -3.19 12.02
C LEU A 74 3.97 -1.94 11.12
N VAL A 75 5.16 -1.61 10.60
CA VAL A 75 5.35 -0.43 9.73
C VAL A 75 4.41 -0.41 8.50
N PRO A 76 4.20 -1.52 7.76
CA PRO A 76 3.24 -1.55 6.66
C PRO A 76 1.81 -1.21 7.07
N LEU A 77 1.38 -1.56 8.29
CA LEU A 77 0.07 -1.18 8.82
C LEU A 77 -0.03 0.35 8.97
N VAL A 78 1.02 0.99 9.48
CA VAL A 78 1.08 2.47 9.57
C VAL A 78 1.00 3.10 8.18
N PHE A 79 1.73 2.57 7.20
CA PHE A 79 1.71 3.07 5.82
C PHE A 79 0.34 2.92 5.15
N MET A 80 -0.33 1.80 5.40
CA MET A 80 -1.72 1.57 4.96
C MET A 80 -2.66 2.64 5.53
N LEU A 81 -2.58 2.93 6.83
CA LEU A 81 -3.40 3.96 7.49
C LEU A 81 -3.11 5.36 6.93
N LEU A 82 -1.84 5.70 6.70
CA LEU A 82 -1.46 6.97 6.07
C LEU A 82 -2.05 7.10 4.66
N GLY A 83 -2.07 6.02 3.88
CA GLY A 83 -2.69 5.97 2.56
C GLY A 83 -4.20 6.20 2.62
N ILE A 84 -4.89 5.54 3.55
CA ILE A 84 -6.32 5.70 3.79
C ILE A 84 -6.66 7.14 4.21
N ILE A 85 -5.91 7.71 5.14
CA ILE A 85 -6.12 9.10 5.62
C ILE A 85 -5.94 10.08 4.46
N THR A 86 -4.90 9.88 3.66
CA THR A 86 -4.58 10.72 2.50
C THR A 86 -5.70 10.64 1.45
N ALA A 87 -6.15 9.42 1.12
CA ALA A 87 -7.27 9.18 0.20
C ALA A 87 -8.59 9.79 0.72
N SER A 88 -8.85 9.65 2.02
CA SER A 88 -10.06 10.20 2.67
C SER A 88 -10.13 11.72 2.57
N ASN A 89 -8.96 12.38 2.57
CA ASN A 89 -8.82 13.82 2.40
C ASN A 89 -8.78 14.28 0.93
N ASN A 90 -8.95 13.37 -0.04
CA ASN A 90 -8.80 13.65 -1.50
C ASN A 90 -7.45 14.27 -1.86
N ALA A 91 -6.40 13.88 -1.16
CA ALA A 91 -5.04 14.36 -1.42
C ALA A 91 -4.22 13.25 -2.08
N GLU A 92 -3.25 13.62 -2.90
CA GLU A 92 -2.21 12.71 -3.40
C GLU A 92 -0.92 13.04 -2.66
N ARG A 93 -0.58 12.25 -1.64
CA ARG A 93 0.67 12.39 -0.89
C ARG A 93 1.42 11.07 -0.90
N PRO A 94 2.74 11.08 -1.15
CA PRO A 94 3.51 9.84 -1.21
C PRO A 94 3.59 9.22 0.17
N ILE A 95 3.38 7.90 0.24
CA ILE A 95 3.70 7.17 1.47
C ILE A 95 5.20 7.33 1.76
N PRO A 96 5.62 7.63 3.00
CA PRO A 96 7.02 7.74 3.34
C PRO A 96 7.82 6.49 2.92
N LEU A 97 9.07 6.68 2.48
CA LEU A 97 10.02 5.64 2.06
C LEU A 97 9.65 4.83 0.81
N ILE A 98 8.37 4.74 0.44
CA ILE A 98 7.88 3.91 -0.68
C ILE A 98 7.35 4.77 -1.80
N GLY A 99 6.58 5.81 -1.48
CA GLY A 99 5.65 6.43 -2.41
C GLY A 99 6.32 7.05 -3.62
N LYS A 100 7.44 7.75 -3.44
CA LYS A 100 8.21 8.33 -4.54
C LYS A 100 8.84 7.28 -5.47
N PHE A 101 9.16 6.09 -4.95
CA PHE A 101 9.76 5.04 -5.77
C PHE A 101 8.75 4.35 -6.68
N VAL A 102 7.48 4.32 -6.28
CA VAL A 102 6.41 3.60 -6.99
C VAL A 102 5.54 4.52 -7.86
N GLU A 103 5.64 5.83 -7.70
CA GLU A 103 4.99 6.82 -8.56
C GLU A 103 5.36 6.60 -10.04
N GLY A 104 4.34 6.38 -10.87
CA GLY A 104 4.49 6.18 -12.31
C GLY A 104 5.18 4.87 -12.72
N LYS A 105 5.47 3.94 -11.80
CA LYS A 105 6.12 2.66 -12.12
C LYS A 105 5.15 1.58 -12.59
N PHE A 106 3.88 1.67 -12.21
CA PHE A 106 2.87 0.69 -12.58
C PHE A 106 2.01 1.22 -13.73
N SER A 107 1.82 0.39 -14.76
CA SER A 107 0.91 0.66 -15.88
C SER A 107 -0.53 0.28 -15.50
N LEU A 108 -1.16 1.10 -14.64
CA LEU A 108 -2.52 0.90 -14.10
C LEU A 108 -3.59 1.61 -14.94
#